data_AF-A0A6V7PRI7-F1
#
_entry.id   AF-A0A6V7PRI7-F1
#
_cell.length_a   1.000
_cell.length_b   1.000
_cell.length_c   1.000
_cell.angle_alpha   90.00
_cell.angle_beta   90.00
_cell.angle_gamma   90.00
#
_symmetry.space_group_name_H-M   'P 1'
#
loop_
_entity.id
_entity.type
_entity.pdbx_description
1 polymer ?
#
loop_
_entity_poly.entity_id
_entity_poly.type
_entity_poly.pdbx_seq_one_letter_code
_entity_poly.pdbx_strand_id
1 'polypeptide(L)'
;MKKWIEELREQPWSKKTKSNDQPAFNWALNKTAGQVDLYLLPQAAFPSGGLYFKNETWVKETKGMHVIIHNNYITGFEKKIKRFRDFGLWFVDKHSEESPLGRL
;
A
#
# COMPACT_ATOMS: atom_id res chain seq x y z
N MET A 1 20.06 17.74 9.04
CA MET A 1 19.51 17.07 7.85
C MET A 1 18.02 17.37 7.80
N LYS A 2 17.50 17.81 6.66
CA LYS A 2 16.05 17.97 6.48
C LYS A 2 15.40 16.58 6.50
N LYS A 3 14.16 16.49 6.96
CA LYS A 3 13.39 15.24 6.84
C LYS A 3 12.99 15.08 5.37
N TRP A 4 12.97 13.85 4.84
CA TRP A 4 12.60 13.56 3.44
C TRP A 4 11.25 14.18 3.02
N ILE A 5 10.30 14.32 3.96
CA ILE A 5 8.99 14.96 3.75
C ILE A 5 9.10 16.48 3.51
N GLU A 6 10.09 17.13 4.11
CA GLU A 6 10.36 18.57 3.96
C GLU A 6 10.99 18.84 2.59
N GLU A 7 11.92 17.97 2.16
CA GLU A 7 12.53 18.04 0.84
C GLU A 7 11.50 17.84 -0.28
N LEU A 8 10.55 16.91 -0.12
CA LEU A 8 9.47 16.69 -1.10
C LEU A 8 8.51 17.88 -1.22
N ARG A 9 8.25 18.59 -0.12
CA ARG A 9 7.38 19.78 -0.11
C ARG A 9 8.03 21.00 -0.77
N GLU A 10 9.35 21.04 -0.84
CA GLU A 10 10.09 22.12 -1.49
C GLU A 10 10.17 21.95 -3.01
N GLN A 11 9.83 20.77 -3.54
CA GLN A 11 9.94 20.50 -4.98
C GLN A 11 8.93 21.30 -5.82
N PRO A 12 9.31 21.79 -7.01
CA PRO A 12 8.47 22.66 -7.85
C PRO A 12 7.13 22.03 -8.25
N TRP A 13 7.09 20.69 -8.36
CA TRP A 13 5.88 19.92 -8.70
C TRP A 13 4.92 19.72 -7.51
N SER A 14 5.29 20.14 -6.30
CA SER A 14 4.47 19.97 -5.10
C SER A 14 3.27 20.92 -5.01
N LYS A 15 3.29 22.05 -5.75
CA LYS A 15 2.43 23.19 -5.40
C LYS A 15 1.08 23.31 -6.14
N LYS A 16 0.73 22.52 -7.16
CA LYS A 16 -0.49 22.84 -7.95
C LYS A 16 -1.34 21.70 -8.52
N THR A 17 -1.04 20.44 -8.27
CA THR A 17 -1.86 19.33 -8.77
C THR A 17 -1.94 18.28 -7.68
N LYS A 18 -3.02 17.49 -7.61
CA LYS A 18 -3.04 16.27 -6.80
C LYS A 18 -1.82 15.44 -7.22
N SER A 19 -0.72 15.58 -6.49
CA SER A 19 0.51 14.88 -6.79
C SER A 19 0.26 13.43 -6.41
N ASN A 20 0.11 12.59 -7.42
CA ASN A 20 0.03 11.16 -7.23
C ASN A 20 1.47 10.67 -7.12
N ASP A 21 1.80 10.10 -5.98
CA ASP A 21 3.10 9.54 -5.64
C ASP A 21 3.45 8.36 -6.55
N GLN A 22 2.47 7.56 -6.95
CA GLN A 22 2.69 6.42 -7.84
C GLN A 22 3.29 6.79 -9.22
N PRO A 23 2.72 7.71 -10.03
CA PRO A 23 3.33 8.12 -11.29
C PRO A 23 4.64 8.89 -11.10
N ALA A 24 4.78 9.67 -10.01
CA ALA A 24 6.03 10.36 -9.71
C ALA A 24 7.16 9.35 -9.43
N PHE A 25 6.88 8.32 -8.64
CA PHE A 25 7.80 7.22 -8.37
C PHE A 25 8.16 6.44 -9.63
N ASN A 26 7.16 6.08 -10.45
CA ASN A 26 7.40 5.39 -11.72
C ASN A 26 8.27 6.22 -12.68
N TRP A 27 8.08 7.54 -12.71
CA TRP A 27 8.92 8.43 -13.52
C TRP A 27 10.37 8.47 -13.02
N ALA A 28 10.57 8.56 -11.70
CA ALA A 28 11.90 8.52 -11.11
C ALA A 28 12.61 7.18 -11.39
N LEU A 29 11.91 6.06 -11.23
CA LEU A 29 12.43 4.72 -11.53
C LEU A 29 12.86 4.59 -12.99
N ASN A 30 12.05 5.07 -13.94
CA ASN A 30 12.38 5.01 -15.36
C ASN A 30 13.62 5.83 -15.70
N LYS A 31 13.85 6.96 -15.02
CA LYS A 31 15.05 7.78 -15.21
C LYS A 31 16.32 7.11 -14.68
N THR A 32 16.19 6.23 -13.70
CA THR A 32 17.30 5.46 -13.12
C THR A 32 17.41 4.05 -13.71
N ALA A 33 16.73 3.78 -14.83
CA ALA A 33 16.80 2.48 -15.49
C ALA A 33 18.25 2.12 -15.84
N GLY A 34 18.69 0.93 -15.41
CA GLY A 34 20.06 0.45 -15.58
C GLY A 34 21.09 1.03 -14.60
N GLN A 35 20.68 1.93 -13.68
CA GLN A 35 21.55 2.47 -12.62
C GLN A 35 21.26 1.83 -11.25
N VAL A 36 20.07 1.27 -11.08
CA VAL A 36 19.64 0.58 -9.86
C VAL A 36 19.02 -0.76 -10.20
N ASP A 37 19.23 -1.76 -9.34
CA ASP A 37 18.56 -3.04 -9.44
C ASP A 37 17.09 -2.89 -9.04
N LEU A 38 16.20 -3.30 -9.92
CA LEU A 38 14.76 -3.26 -9.69
C LEU A 38 14.21 -4.68 -9.56
N TYR A 39 13.52 -4.92 -8.45
CA TYR A 39 12.85 -6.19 -8.18
C TYR A 39 11.36 -5.98 -8.05
N LEU A 40 10.59 -6.91 -8.62
CA LEU A 40 9.14 -6.93 -8.47
C LEU A 40 8.75 -7.76 -7.25
N LEU A 41 7.86 -7.21 -6.43
CA LEU A 41 7.26 -7.96 -5.35
C LEU A 41 6.27 -8.99 -5.91
N PRO A 42 6.30 -10.25 -5.44
CA PRO A 42 5.41 -11.29 -5.94
C PRO A 42 3.94 -10.94 -5.71
N GLN A 43 3.11 -11.05 -6.75
CA GLN A 43 1.69 -10.70 -6.66
C GLN A 43 0.91 -11.60 -5.69
N ALA A 44 1.32 -12.86 -5.53
CA ALA A 44 0.77 -13.77 -4.52
C ALA A 44 1.01 -13.27 -3.09
N ALA A 45 2.15 -12.62 -2.83
CA ALA A 45 2.47 -12.06 -1.52
C ALA A 45 1.90 -10.65 -1.31
N PHE A 46 1.85 -9.84 -2.37
CA PHE A 46 1.45 -8.43 -2.33
C PHE A 46 0.32 -8.10 -3.33
N PRO A 47 -0.87 -8.73 -3.22
CA PRO A 47 -1.93 -8.51 -4.18
C PRO A 47 -2.57 -7.12 -4.07
N SER A 48 -3.04 -6.62 -5.21
CA SER A 48 -3.95 -5.48 -5.22
C SER A 48 -5.31 -5.90 -4.65
N GLY A 49 -6.06 -4.96 -4.09
CA GLY A 49 -7.42 -5.20 -3.63
C GLY A 49 -8.36 -5.57 -4.77
N GLY A 50 -8.11 -5.08 -5.98
CA GLY A 50 -8.88 -5.48 -7.16
C GLY A 50 -8.77 -6.98 -7.45
N LEU A 51 -7.58 -7.54 -7.29
CA LEU A 51 -7.35 -8.98 -7.46
C LEU A 51 -7.89 -9.78 -6.28
N TYR A 52 -7.50 -9.42 -5.05
CA TYR A 52 -7.87 -10.17 -3.86
C TYR A 52 -9.38 -10.16 -3.58
N PHE A 53 -10.05 -9.00 -3.68
CA PHE A 53 -11.47 -8.89 -3.31
C PHE A 53 -12.45 -9.26 -4.43
N LYS A 54 -11.97 -9.55 -5.65
CA LYS A 54 -12.85 -9.87 -6.79
C LYS A 54 -12.58 -11.21 -7.45
N ASN A 55 -11.42 -11.83 -7.24
CA ASN A 55 -11.06 -13.11 -7.86
C ASN A 55 -10.93 -14.22 -6.80
N GLU A 56 -12.04 -14.89 -6.52
CA GLU A 56 -12.09 -15.94 -5.49
C GLU A 56 -11.22 -17.16 -5.84
N THR A 57 -11.16 -17.56 -7.11
CA THR A 57 -10.34 -18.71 -7.54
C THR A 57 -8.86 -18.44 -7.25
N TRP A 58 -8.37 -17.26 -7.65
CA TRP A 58 -6.98 -16.88 -7.41
C TRP A 58 -6.64 -16.82 -5.92
N VAL A 59 -7.55 -16.28 -5.08
CA VAL A 59 -7.35 -16.23 -3.61
C VAL A 59 -7.30 -17.64 -3.01
N LYS A 60 -8.09 -18.58 -3.51
CA LYS A 60 -8.03 -19.98 -3.05
C LYS A 60 -6.69 -20.63 -3.42
N GLU A 61 -6.23 -20.43 -4.65
CA GLU A 61 -4.97 -20.99 -5.16
C GLU A 61 -3.72 -20.43 -4.46
N THR A 62 -3.78 -19.17 -4.02
CA THR A 62 -2.65 -18.46 -3.38
C THR A 62 -2.80 -18.35 -1.85
N LYS A 63 -3.73 -19.10 -1.28
CA LYS A 63 -4.00 -19.10 0.16
C LYS A 63 -2.73 -19.43 0.96
N GLY A 64 -2.43 -18.58 1.94
CA GLY A 64 -1.24 -18.72 2.80
C GLY A 64 0.04 -18.08 2.24
N MET A 65 0.01 -17.56 1.01
CA MET A 65 1.14 -16.82 0.43
C MET A 65 1.10 -15.31 0.72
N HIS A 66 -0.06 -14.78 1.10
CA HIS A 66 -0.29 -13.35 1.27
C HIS A 66 0.45 -12.79 2.49
N VAL A 67 1.24 -11.73 2.27
CA VAL A 67 1.96 -10.99 3.32
C VAL A 67 1.24 -9.67 3.60
N ILE A 68 0.95 -8.87 2.57
CA ILE A 68 0.22 -7.60 2.69
C ILE A 68 -0.77 -7.46 1.53
N ILE A 69 -2.04 -7.23 1.84
CA ILE A 69 -3.10 -7.00 0.84
C ILE A 69 -3.35 -5.50 0.72
N HIS A 70 -3.25 -4.95 -0.49
CA HIS A 70 -3.52 -3.52 -0.68
C HIS A 70 -5.03 -3.23 -0.64
N ASN A 71 -5.48 -2.42 0.31
CA ASN A 71 -6.88 -1.98 0.44
C ASN A 71 -7.30 -0.91 -0.60
N ASN A 72 -6.94 -1.04 -1.88
CA ASN A 72 -7.28 -0.09 -2.96
C ASN A 72 -8.61 -0.42 -3.67
N TYR A 73 -9.02 0.44 -4.61
CA TYR A 73 -10.33 0.43 -5.29
C TYR A 73 -11.53 0.67 -4.36
N ILE A 74 -11.30 1.37 -3.26
CA ILE A 74 -12.33 1.79 -2.30
C ILE A 74 -11.90 3.13 -1.69
N THR A 75 -12.86 4.01 -1.44
CA THR A 75 -12.63 5.37 -0.93
C THR A 75 -13.36 5.57 0.39
N GLY A 76 -12.73 6.29 1.33
CA GLY A 76 -13.25 6.55 2.68
C GLY A 76 -12.69 5.57 3.71
N PHE A 77 -12.32 6.09 4.88
CA PHE A 77 -11.73 5.32 5.98
C PHE A 77 -12.68 4.24 6.49
N GLU A 78 -13.93 4.57 6.79
CA GLU A 78 -14.90 3.60 7.33
C GLU A 78 -15.14 2.42 6.41
N LYS A 79 -15.29 2.69 5.10
CA LYS A 79 -15.47 1.62 4.11
C LYS A 79 -14.25 0.70 4.02
N LYS A 80 -13.04 1.27 4.14
CA LYS A 80 -11.78 0.51 4.16
C LYS A 80 -11.66 -0.37 5.40
N ILE A 81 -11.96 0.16 6.58
CA ILE A 81 -11.94 -0.58 7.85
C ILE A 81 -12.98 -1.70 7.80
N LYS A 82 -14.22 -1.37 7.41
CA LYS A 82 -15.29 -2.36 7.28
C LYS A 82 -14.90 -3.51 6.35
N ARG A 83 -14.35 -3.23 5.16
CA ARG A 83 -13.92 -4.29 4.23
C ARG A 83 -12.89 -5.22 4.85
N PHE A 84 -11.90 -4.69 5.56
CA PHE A 84 -10.90 -5.55 6.22
C PHE A 84 -11.50 -6.37 7.36
N ARG A 85 -12.43 -5.80 8.12
CA ARG A 85 -13.19 -6.55 9.16
C ARG A 85 -14.03 -7.67 8.55
N ASP A 86 -14.81 -7.37 7.51
CA ASP A 86 -15.68 -8.35 6.83
C ASP A 86 -14.89 -9.55 6.28
N PHE A 87 -13.64 -9.34 5.85
CA PHE A 87 -12.75 -10.39 5.33
C PHE A 87 -11.84 -11.01 6.40
N GLY A 88 -11.98 -10.65 7.68
CA GLY A 88 -11.13 -11.17 8.76
C GLY A 88 -9.66 -10.73 8.70
N LEU A 89 -9.38 -9.62 8.01
CA LEU A 89 -8.04 -9.05 7.79
C LEU A 89 -7.73 -7.86 8.72
N TRP A 90 -8.64 -7.52 9.63
CA TRP A 90 -8.44 -6.45 10.61
C TRP A 90 -7.85 -7.02 11.90
N PHE A 91 -6.53 -6.90 12.06
CA PHE A 91 -5.80 -7.47 13.20
C PHE A 91 -5.52 -6.50 14.34
N VAL A 92 -5.78 -5.20 14.15
CA VAL A 92 -5.51 -4.14 15.14
C VAL A 92 -6.19 -4.44 16.47
N ASP A 93 -7.45 -4.88 16.43
CA ASP A 93 -8.24 -5.14 17.64
C ASP A 93 -7.69 -6.36 18.43
N LYS A 94 -6.98 -7.29 17.77
CA LYS A 94 -6.40 -8.49 18.41
C LYS A 94 -5.03 -8.24 19.03
N HIS A 95 -4.28 -7.29 18.49
CA HIS A 95 -2.90 -6.97 18.90
C HIS A 95 -2.79 -5.53 19.42
N SER A 96 -3.88 -4.97 19.95
CA SER A 96 -3.92 -3.59 20.43
C SER A 96 -2.85 -3.34 21.51
N GLU A 97 -2.67 -4.30 22.42
CA GLU A 97 -1.71 -4.24 23.53
C GLU A 97 -0.23 -4.32 23.09
N GLU A 98 0.01 -4.90 21.91
CA GLU A 98 1.34 -5.04 21.29
C GLU A 98 1.69 -3.81 20.43
N SER A 99 0.69 -3.04 20.02
CA SER A 99 0.87 -1.85 19.21
C SER A 99 1.41 -0.69 20.05
N PRO A 100 2.50 -0.03 19.64
CA PRO A 100 2.93 1.23 20.24
C PRO A 100 1.86 2.33 20.18
N LEU A 101 0.85 2.18 19.31
CA LEU A 101 -0.27 3.10 19.16
C LEU A 101 -1.49 2.71 20.00
N GLY A 102 -1.56 1.48 20.53
CA GLY A 102 -2.69 1.04 21.36
C GLY A 102 -2.64 1.56 22.79
N ARG A 103 -1.50 2.16 23.19
CA ARG A 103 -1.28 2.78 24.51
C ARG A 103 -1.38 4.32 24.50
N LEU A 104 -1.75 4.90 23.35
CA LEU A 104 -2.03 6.34 23.19
C LEU A 104 -3.53 6.59 23.41
#